data_AF-A0A4Q3M6P0-F1
#
_entry.id   AF-A0A4Q3M6P0-F1
#
_cell.length_a   1.000
_cell.length_b   1.000
_cell.length_c   1.000
_cell.angle_alpha   90.00
_cell.angle_beta   90.00
_cell.angle_gamma   90.00
#
_symmetry.space_group_name_H-M   'P 1'
#
loop_
_entity.id
_entity.type
_entity.pdbx_description
1 polymer ?
#
loop_
_entity_poly.entity_id
_entity_poly.type
_entity_poly.pdbx_seq_one_letter_code
_entity_poly.pdbx_strand_id
1 'polypeptide(L)'
;MGCSGYRIDLAVVDPRAPGRYLVGIECDGRAYHSGATARDRDRLRQFILEGLGWRIHRIWSTDWWMNPEGEVEKLANLLQSLVEAGEDNGDPPGGGVSQHQVNVDSDGTPETSELAQASQESVPAAAFASPSGASALSEDGGMTAPVPRVYSPATVDAGDSVSFYTAQSSKRLSDQLRQVVEAEGPMPEMVLFRRVARAWGLERTGARIVERLRGLVPHTVARTTEAHETFYWPTGVEPSTWKGFRIADATEGSKRHVAEVCIEEVKALVQNVLHDSSNMSRADVARTVCRLLGMARTPAEAERRVVDAMELLVAPNAAAEAS
;
A
#
# COMPACT_ATOMS: atom_id res chain seq x y z
N MET A 1 -15.76 -0.58 -21.32
CA MET A 1 -15.90 0.85 -20.92
C MET A 1 -15.67 0.93 -19.43
N GLY A 2 -14.55 1.52 -19.01
CA GLY A 2 -14.01 1.44 -17.65
C GLY A 2 -14.94 2.04 -16.59
N CYS A 3 -15.35 1.22 -15.62
CA CYS A 3 -16.14 1.64 -14.46
C CYS A 3 -15.29 1.99 -13.23
N SER A 4 -13.96 1.98 -13.36
CA SER A 4 -13.04 2.52 -12.37
C SER A 4 -12.58 3.91 -12.81
N GLY A 5 -12.54 4.89 -11.91
CA GLY A 5 -12.02 6.23 -12.22
C GLY A 5 -10.57 6.25 -12.74
N TYR A 6 -9.84 5.14 -12.64
CA TYR A 6 -8.61 4.89 -13.39
C TYR A 6 -8.95 4.57 -14.85
N ARG A 7 -8.68 5.53 -15.75
CA ARG A 7 -8.79 5.33 -17.20
C ARG A 7 -7.52 4.68 -17.74
N ILE A 8 -7.68 3.65 -18.54
CA ILE A 8 -6.63 3.02 -19.34
C ILE A 8 -6.75 3.57 -20.76
N ASP A 9 -5.63 3.89 -21.41
CA ASP A 9 -5.64 4.55 -22.72
C ASP A 9 -6.17 3.63 -23.81
N LEU A 10 -5.71 2.39 -23.86
CA LEU A 10 -6.23 1.36 -24.76
C LEU A 10 -6.41 0.03 -24.00
N ALA A 11 -7.44 -0.74 -24.31
CA ALA A 11 -7.62 -2.08 -23.77
C ALA A 11 -7.77 -3.09 -24.90
N VAL A 12 -6.98 -4.16 -24.88
CA VAL A 12 -7.03 -5.22 -25.88
C VAL A 12 -8.03 -6.28 -25.43
N VAL A 13 -9.08 -6.47 -26.21
CA VAL A 13 -10.16 -7.44 -25.91
C VAL A 13 -9.63 -8.87 -26.12
N ASP A 14 -10.04 -9.80 -25.27
CA ASP A 14 -9.79 -11.22 -25.51
C ASP A 14 -10.76 -11.77 -26.57
N PRO A 15 -10.28 -12.21 -27.75
CA PRO A 15 -11.15 -12.73 -28.79
C PRO A 15 -11.86 -14.04 -28.39
N ARG A 16 -11.38 -14.74 -27.36
CA ARG A 16 -11.97 -16.00 -26.87
C ARG A 16 -13.09 -15.80 -25.87
N ALA A 17 -13.17 -14.62 -25.25
CA ALA A 17 -14.11 -14.33 -24.16
C ALA A 17 -14.66 -12.89 -24.30
N PRO A 18 -15.81 -12.71 -24.97
CA PRO A 18 -16.45 -11.41 -25.09
C PRO A 18 -16.70 -10.77 -23.72
N GLY A 19 -16.18 -9.55 -23.52
CA GLY A 19 -16.25 -8.85 -22.24
C GLY A 19 -14.98 -8.93 -21.37
N ARG A 20 -14.03 -9.81 -21.73
CA ARG A 20 -12.70 -9.90 -21.09
C ARG A 20 -11.66 -9.08 -21.85
N TYR A 21 -10.66 -8.58 -21.13
CA TYR A 21 -9.51 -7.86 -21.70
C TYR A 21 -8.22 -8.63 -21.40
N LEU A 22 -7.34 -8.77 -22.39
CA LEU A 22 -6.03 -9.43 -22.26
C LEU A 22 -5.01 -8.56 -21.52
N VAL A 23 -5.00 -7.27 -21.85
CA VAL A 23 -4.06 -6.28 -21.34
C VAL A 23 -4.63 -4.87 -21.54
N GLY A 24 -4.40 -4.01 -20.55
CA GLY A 24 -4.54 -2.57 -20.68
C GLY A 24 -3.21 -1.95 -21.09
N ILE A 25 -3.22 -1.04 -22.05
CA ILE A 25 -2.05 -0.29 -22.50
C ILE A 25 -2.15 1.11 -21.90
N GLU A 26 -1.08 1.51 -21.19
CA GLU A 26 -0.88 2.90 -20.78
C GLU A 26 0.21 3.55 -21.61
N CYS A 27 -0.09 4.75 -22.09
CA CYS A 27 0.88 5.66 -22.66
C CYS A 27 1.21 6.72 -21.61
N ASP A 28 2.46 7.10 -21.47
CA ASP A 28 2.81 8.25 -20.65
C ASP A 28 2.17 9.54 -21.21
N GLY A 29 1.59 10.35 -20.32
CA GLY A 29 0.96 11.61 -20.70
C GLY A 29 1.98 12.71 -21.02
N ARG A 30 1.51 13.82 -21.63
CA ARG A 30 2.28 15.04 -21.97
C ARG A 30 3.08 15.68 -20.81
N ALA A 31 2.96 15.18 -19.58
CA ALA A 31 3.61 15.68 -18.38
C ALA A 31 4.93 14.96 -18.03
N TYR A 32 5.68 14.48 -19.03
CA TYR A 32 6.98 13.83 -18.83
C TYR A 32 8.12 14.83 -18.57
N HIS A 33 7.94 15.70 -17.57
CA HIS A 33 8.95 16.63 -17.07
C HIS A 33 8.84 16.80 -15.54
N SER A 34 9.19 15.76 -14.77
CA SER A 34 9.72 15.94 -13.40
C SER A 34 10.35 14.63 -12.89
N GLY A 35 11.55 14.73 -12.33
CA GLY A 35 12.30 13.60 -11.76
C GLY A 35 11.64 12.97 -10.54
N ALA A 36 12.19 11.83 -10.09
CA ALA A 36 11.84 11.00 -8.90
C ALA A 36 10.33 10.78 -8.61
N THR A 37 9.61 11.86 -8.29
CA THR A 37 8.16 11.94 -8.03
C THR A 37 7.27 11.37 -9.15
N ALA A 38 7.65 11.48 -10.42
CA ALA A 38 6.89 10.89 -11.53
C ALA A 38 6.99 9.35 -11.53
N ARG A 39 8.20 8.80 -11.30
CA ARG A 39 8.43 7.35 -11.29
C ARG A 39 7.70 6.65 -10.14
N ASP A 40 7.70 7.24 -8.96
CA ASP A 40 7.02 6.65 -7.81
C ASP A 40 5.49 6.69 -7.96
N ARG A 41 4.97 7.73 -8.62
CA ARG A 41 3.56 7.83 -9.01
C ARG A 41 3.18 6.77 -10.05
N ASP A 42 4.04 6.57 -11.04
CA ASP A 42 3.84 5.55 -12.08
C ASP A 42 3.80 4.14 -11.49
N ARG A 43 4.71 3.84 -10.56
CA ARG A 43 4.72 2.57 -9.80
C ARG A 43 3.44 2.40 -9.00
N LEU A 44 3.00 3.45 -8.31
CA LEU A 44 1.76 3.40 -7.54
C LEU A 44 0.56 3.14 -8.45
N ARG A 45 0.49 3.84 -9.58
CA ARG A 45 -0.60 3.69 -10.55
C ARG A 45 -0.65 2.29 -11.15
N GLN A 46 0.50 1.74 -11.54
CA GLN A 46 0.60 0.36 -12.00
C GLN A 46 0.10 -0.61 -10.92
N PHE A 47 0.59 -0.45 -9.68
CA PHE A 47 0.18 -1.29 -8.55
C PHE A 47 -1.35 -1.22 -8.31
N ILE A 48 -1.96 -0.04 -8.43
CA ILE A 48 -3.40 0.14 -8.28
C ILE A 48 -4.17 -0.59 -9.40
N LEU A 49 -3.74 -0.41 -10.65
CA LEU A 49 -4.37 -1.03 -11.82
C LEU A 49 -4.27 -2.55 -11.79
N GLU A 50 -3.08 -3.09 -11.48
CA GLU A 50 -2.86 -4.51 -11.27
C GLU A 50 -3.73 -5.06 -10.14
N GLY A 51 -3.82 -4.32 -9.04
CA GLY A 51 -4.75 -4.63 -7.97
C GLY A 51 -6.21 -4.69 -8.44
N LEU A 52 -6.62 -3.81 -9.37
CA LEU A 52 -7.96 -3.83 -9.97
C LEU A 52 -8.20 -5.00 -10.93
N GLY A 53 -7.24 -5.91 -11.10
CA GLY A 53 -7.34 -7.06 -12.01
C GLY A 53 -6.87 -6.74 -13.43
N TRP A 54 -6.23 -5.59 -13.66
CA TRP A 54 -5.69 -5.26 -14.97
C TRP A 54 -4.26 -5.78 -15.10
N ARG A 55 -4.00 -6.55 -16.16
CA ARG A 55 -2.63 -6.66 -16.68
C ARG A 55 -2.31 -5.38 -17.43
N ILE A 56 -1.25 -4.66 -17.06
CA ILE A 56 -0.86 -3.39 -17.71
C ILE A 56 0.44 -3.56 -18.50
N HIS A 57 0.45 -3.06 -19.73
CA HIS A 57 1.65 -2.86 -20.54
C HIS A 57 1.83 -1.37 -20.77
N ARG A 58 3.03 -0.84 -20.52
CA ARG A 58 3.30 0.59 -20.64
C ARG A 58 4.21 0.89 -21.81
N ILE A 59 3.84 1.88 -22.61
CA ILE A 59 4.63 2.41 -23.71
C ILE A 59 5.07 3.83 -23.34
N TRP A 60 6.37 4.05 -23.25
CA TRP A 60 6.94 5.37 -22.93
C TRP A 60 7.17 6.17 -24.21
N SER A 61 6.82 7.45 -24.20
CA SER A 61 6.95 8.37 -25.32
C SER A 61 8.40 8.53 -25.77
N THR A 62 9.36 8.43 -24.83
CA THR A 62 10.80 8.42 -25.13
C THR A 62 11.21 7.18 -25.90
N ASP A 63 10.73 6.00 -25.49
CA ASP A 63 11.10 4.73 -26.11
C ASP A 63 10.41 4.60 -27.47
N TRP A 64 9.14 5.01 -27.55
CA TRP A 64 8.39 5.11 -28.79
C TRP A 64 9.02 6.09 -29.79
N TRP A 65 9.56 7.23 -29.31
CA TRP A 65 10.25 8.18 -30.17
C TRP A 65 11.59 7.64 -30.69
N MET A 66 12.32 6.87 -29.86
CA MET A 66 13.62 6.30 -30.25
C MET A 66 13.50 5.05 -31.14
N ASN A 67 12.56 4.16 -30.84
CA ASN A 67 12.37 2.89 -31.56
C ASN A 67 10.90 2.42 -31.51
N PRO A 68 10.02 3.00 -32.34
CA PRO A 68 8.60 2.61 -32.34
C PRO A 68 8.39 1.17 -32.79
N GLU A 69 9.21 0.68 -33.75
CA GLU A 69 9.13 -0.69 -34.25
C GLU A 69 9.41 -1.71 -33.14
N GLY A 70 10.42 -1.46 -32.31
CA GLY A 70 10.75 -2.30 -31.17
C GLY A 70 9.67 -2.30 -30.07
N GLU A 71 9.02 -1.17 -29.81
CA GLU A 71 7.89 -1.12 -28.86
C GLU A 71 6.67 -1.87 -29.38
N VAL A 72 6.38 -1.78 -30.68
CA VAL A 72 5.32 -2.56 -31.33
C VAL A 72 5.63 -4.05 -31.26
N GLU A 73 6.88 -4.46 -31.52
CA GLU A 73 7.30 -5.86 -31.47
C GLU A 73 7.17 -6.44 -30.05
N LYS A 74 7.58 -5.69 -29.02
CA LYS A 74 7.39 -6.07 -27.60
C LYS A 74 5.93 -6.29 -27.27
N LEU A 75 5.05 -5.37 -27.66
CA LEU A 75 3.62 -5.49 -27.44
C LEU A 75 3.03 -6.70 -28.20
N ALA A 76 3.43 -6.92 -29.46
CA ALA A 76 2.98 -8.05 -30.26
C ALA A 76 3.37 -9.39 -29.62
N ASN A 77 4.63 -9.52 -29.19
CA ASN A 77 5.14 -10.71 -28.51
C ASN A 77 4.39 -10.98 -27.20
N LEU A 78 4.12 -9.93 -26.41
CA LEU A 78 3.30 -10.04 -25.21
C LEU A 78 1.90 -10.55 -25.56
N LEU A 79 1.20 -9.92 -26.50
CA LEU A 79 -0.15 -10.34 -26.89
C LEU A 79 -0.20 -11.78 -27.39
N GLN A 80 0.79 -12.19 -28.18
CA GLN A 80 0.89 -13.55 -28.67
C GLN A 80 1.05 -14.55 -27.52
N SER A 81 1.98 -14.29 -26.59
CA SER A 81 2.13 -15.14 -25.41
C SER A 81 0.85 -15.23 -24.56
N LEU A 82 0.07 -14.15 -24.44
CA LEU A 82 -1.18 -14.14 -23.67
C LEU A 82 -2.32 -14.90 -24.36
N VAL A 83 -2.33 -14.92 -25.68
CA VAL A 83 -3.27 -15.73 -26.47
C VAL A 83 -2.88 -17.20 -26.36
N GLU A 84 -1.60 -17.54 -26.48
CA GLU A 84 -1.09 -18.92 -26.42
C GLU A 84 -1.22 -19.53 -25.02
N ALA A 85 -0.95 -18.76 -23.96
CA ALA A 85 -0.93 -19.26 -22.58
C ALA A 85 -2.29 -19.72 -22.05
N GLY A 86 -3.42 -19.41 -22.70
CA GLY A 86 -4.71 -20.04 -22.40
C GLY A 86 -5.31 -19.89 -20.99
N GLU A 87 -4.65 -19.24 -20.04
CA GLU A 87 -4.94 -19.44 -18.61
C GLU A 87 -5.79 -18.36 -17.93
N ASP A 88 -6.61 -18.89 -17.03
CA ASP A 88 -7.71 -18.33 -16.24
C ASP A 88 -7.22 -17.70 -14.92
N ASN A 89 -6.35 -16.70 -15.00
CA ASN A 89 -5.83 -16.01 -13.81
C ASN A 89 -6.09 -14.49 -13.89
N GLY A 90 -7.13 -14.07 -13.19
CA GLY A 90 -7.43 -12.68 -12.86
C GLY A 90 -8.39 -12.01 -13.83
N ASP A 91 -9.70 -12.24 -13.65
CA ASP A 91 -10.74 -11.50 -14.34
C ASP A 91 -10.57 -9.99 -14.10
N PRO A 92 -10.36 -9.16 -15.14
CA PRO A 92 -10.61 -7.73 -15.04
C PRO A 92 -12.12 -7.51 -14.80
N PRO A 93 -12.55 -6.42 -14.16
CA PRO A 93 -13.97 -6.19 -13.89
C PRO A 93 -14.72 -6.01 -15.22
N GLY A 94 -15.33 -7.10 -15.69
CA GLY A 94 -16.27 -7.13 -16.79
C GLY A 94 -17.59 -6.52 -16.35
N GLY A 95 -17.92 -5.35 -16.89
CA GLY A 95 -19.26 -4.79 -16.80
C GLY A 95 -20.24 -5.67 -17.57
N GLY A 96 -21.07 -6.43 -16.86
CA GLY A 96 -22.11 -7.28 -17.44
C GLY A 96 -23.11 -7.70 -16.38
N VAL A 97 -24.35 -7.24 -16.52
CA VAL A 97 -25.50 -7.46 -15.64
C VAL A 97 -26.07 -8.87 -15.86
N SER A 98 -26.46 -9.53 -14.76
CA SER A 98 -27.33 -10.73 -14.59
C SER A 98 -27.88 -11.44 -15.85
N GLN A 99 -27.76 -12.78 -15.87
CA GLN A 99 -28.91 -13.67 -15.70
C GLN A 99 -28.52 -15.12 -15.31
N HIS A 100 -29.43 -15.69 -14.54
CA HIS A 100 -29.47 -16.95 -13.79
C HIS A 100 -29.64 -18.19 -14.71
N GLN A 101 -28.91 -19.30 -14.49
CA GLN A 101 -29.46 -20.67 -14.21
C GLN A 101 -28.50 -21.89 -14.36
N VAL A 102 -28.50 -22.68 -13.27
CA VAL A 102 -28.35 -24.16 -13.05
C VAL A 102 -27.19 -25.02 -13.61
N ASN A 103 -26.51 -25.67 -12.64
CA ASN A 103 -26.08 -27.07 -12.46
C ASN A 103 -25.52 -27.89 -13.64
N VAL A 104 -24.41 -28.63 -13.42
CA VAL A 104 -24.37 -30.03 -12.95
C VAL A 104 -22.90 -30.46 -12.72
N ASP A 105 -22.73 -31.31 -11.71
CA ASP A 105 -21.54 -32.01 -11.23
C ASP A 105 -20.60 -32.62 -12.30
N SER A 106 -19.29 -32.68 -12.01
CA SER A 106 -18.58 -33.96 -11.98
C SER A 106 -17.21 -33.86 -11.30
N ASP A 107 -17.11 -34.70 -10.28
CA ASP A 107 -15.98 -35.33 -9.59
C ASP A 107 -14.73 -35.64 -10.44
N GLY A 108 -13.55 -35.63 -9.80
CA GLY A 108 -12.31 -36.16 -10.38
C GLY A 108 -10.98 -35.55 -9.91
N THR A 109 -10.60 -35.72 -8.64
CA THR A 109 -9.19 -35.95 -8.25
C THR A 109 -8.82 -37.44 -8.48
N PRO A 110 -7.56 -37.93 -8.40
CA PRO A 110 -6.33 -37.34 -7.82
C PRO A 110 -5.04 -37.53 -8.68
N GLU A 111 -3.91 -36.95 -8.26
CA GLU A 111 -2.67 -37.63 -7.74
C GLU A 111 -1.46 -37.49 -8.69
N THR A 112 -0.47 -36.66 -8.36
CA THR A 112 0.87 -36.94 -7.79
C THR A 112 2.00 -37.27 -8.78
N SER A 113 3.15 -36.61 -8.59
CA SER A 113 4.55 -37.09 -8.74
C SER A 113 5.45 -35.96 -9.30
N GLU A 114 6.19 -35.22 -8.47
CA GLU A 114 7.55 -35.43 -7.91
C GLU A 114 8.71 -34.80 -8.71
N LEU A 115 9.47 -33.96 -7.99
CA LEU A 115 10.90 -33.61 -8.03
C LEU A 115 11.68 -33.52 -9.36
N ALA A 116 12.26 -32.33 -9.61
CA ALA A 116 13.66 -32.21 -10.03
C ALA A 116 14.27 -30.85 -9.61
N GLN A 117 15.52 -30.92 -9.13
CA GLN A 117 16.28 -29.88 -8.45
C GLN A 117 17.06 -28.95 -9.40
N ALA A 118 17.24 -27.72 -8.93
CA ALA A 118 18.41 -26.85 -8.96
C ALA A 118 19.23 -26.65 -10.25
N SER A 119 19.40 -25.38 -10.63
CA SER A 119 20.72 -24.81 -10.92
C SER A 119 20.70 -23.29 -10.74
N GLN A 120 21.65 -22.81 -9.93
CA GLN A 120 21.98 -21.41 -9.67
C GLN A 120 22.83 -20.88 -10.81
N GLU A 121 22.61 -19.63 -11.23
CA GLU A 121 23.66 -18.84 -11.86
C GLU A 121 23.55 -17.36 -11.47
N SER A 122 24.68 -16.87 -10.96
CA SER A 122 24.95 -15.58 -10.36
C SER A 122 25.67 -14.67 -11.36
N VAL A 123 25.36 -13.37 -11.37
CA VAL A 123 26.23 -12.29 -11.91
C VAL A 123 25.82 -10.93 -11.30
N PRO A 124 26.72 -9.93 -11.23
CA PRO A 124 27.14 -9.34 -9.96
C PRO A 124 26.75 -7.87 -9.73
N ALA A 125 26.97 -7.46 -8.48
CA ALA A 125 26.86 -6.11 -7.96
C ALA A 125 27.93 -5.16 -8.52
N ALA A 126 27.52 -3.96 -8.93
CA ALA A 126 28.39 -2.80 -9.10
C ALA A 126 27.86 -1.63 -8.26
N ALA A 127 28.72 -1.16 -7.38
CA ALA A 127 28.50 -0.10 -6.43
C ALA A 127 28.39 1.27 -7.11
N PHE A 128 27.51 2.14 -6.61
CA PHE A 128 27.70 3.59 -6.71
C PHE A 128 27.29 4.28 -5.42
N ALA A 129 28.15 5.22 -5.04
CA ALA A 129 28.29 5.83 -3.74
C ALA A 129 27.12 6.74 -3.34
N SER A 130 26.86 6.78 -2.03
CA SER A 130 26.14 7.86 -1.36
C SER A 130 26.92 9.18 -1.48
N PRO A 131 26.20 10.31 -1.55
CA PRO A 131 26.64 11.53 -0.89
C PRO A 131 25.71 11.85 0.28
N SER A 132 26.33 11.90 1.46
CA SER A 132 25.83 12.61 2.64
C SER A 132 26.14 14.09 2.46
N GLY A 133 25.19 14.98 2.76
CA GLY A 133 25.40 16.42 2.74
C GLY A 133 24.10 17.21 2.78
N ALA A 134 23.85 17.84 3.92
CA ALA A 134 22.64 18.59 4.24
C ALA A 134 22.49 19.91 3.45
N SER A 135 21.24 20.37 3.41
CA SER A 135 20.78 21.76 3.27
C SER A 135 20.73 22.38 1.87
N ALA A 136 19.52 22.62 1.37
CA ALA A 136 19.03 23.99 1.18
C ALA A 136 17.54 23.99 0.82
N LEU A 137 16.84 24.95 1.40
CA LEU A 137 15.46 25.32 1.19
C LEU A 137 15.19 25.61 -0.30
N SER A 138 14.06 25.12 -0.80
CA SER A 138 13.43 25.65 -2.00
C SER A 138 11.93 25.71 -1.73
N GLU A 139 11.49 26.88 -1.27
CA GLU A 139 10.11 27.32 -1.36
C GLU A 139 9.86 27.66 -2.83
N ASP A 140 9.25 26.72 -3.56
CA ASP A 140 8.57 27.04 -4.80
C ASP A 140 7.17 26.43 -4.76
N GLY A 141 6.17 27.26 -5.04
CA GLY A 141 4.73 27.01 -4.90
C GLY A 141 4.15 26.08 -5.97
N GLY A 142 4.88 25.02 -6.33
CA GLY A 142 4.33 23.88 -7.04
C GLY A 142 3.71 22.92 -6.02
N MET A 143 2.43 22.60 -6.17
CA MET A 143 1.76 21.55 -5.40
C MET A 143 2.44 20.20 -5.69
N THR A 144 3.54 19.91 -5.00
CA THR A 144 4.23 18.62 -5.09
C THR A 144 3.35 17.60 -4.38
N ALA A 145 2.69 16.74 -5.15
CA ALA A 145 1.90 15.65 -4.61
C ALA A 145 2.77 14.79 -3.67
N PRO A 146 2.25 14.36 -2.50
CA PRO A 146 3.05 13.59 -1.55
C PRO A 146 3.57 12.31 -2.19
N VAL A 147 4.88 12.08 -2.11
CA VAL A 147 5.50 10.87 -2.66
C VAL A 147 5.13 9.67 -1.79
N PRO A 148 4.63 8.57 -2.36
CA PRO A 148 4.31 7.36 -1.61
C PRO A 148 5.57 6.81 -0.94
N ARG A 149 5.50 6.52 0.37
CA ARG A 149 6.56 5.84 1.10
C ARG A 149 6.18 4.39 1.34
N VAL A 150 7.11 3.46 1.23
CA VAL A 150 6.84 2.07 1.64
C VAL A 150 6.90 1.99 3.17
N TYR A 151 5.91 1.35 3.78
CA TYR A 151 5.94 1.07 5.22
C TYR A 151 7.04 0.03 5.51
N SER A 152 7.95 0.36 6.43
CA SER A 152 9.04 -0.52 6.82
C SER A 152 9.03 -0.71 8.35
N PRO A 153 8.81 -1.94 8.83
CA PRO A 153 8.95 -2.31 10.24
C PRO A 153 10.33 -1.94 10.81
N ALA A 154 10.41 -1.18 11.91
CA ALA A 154 11.66 -0.84 12.59
C ALA A 154 12.24 -2.01 13.39
N THR A 155 13.56 -2.17 13.34
CA THR A 155 14.27 -3.16 14.16
C THR A 155 14.34 -2.69 15.61
N VAL A 156 13.97 -3.58 16.54
CA VAL A 156 14.03 -3.32 17.98
C VAL A 156 15.04 -4.28 18.61
N ASP A 157 15.98 -3.74 19.39
CA ASP A 157 17.00 -4.55 20.05
C ASP A 157 16.39 -5.60 20.98
N ALA A 158 16.87 -6.83 20.86
CA ALA A 158 16.33 -7.96 21.63
C ALA A 158 16.57 -7.78 23.14
N GLY A 159 15.52 -8.02 23.92
CA GLY A 159 15.57 -8.05 25.38
C GLY A 159 15.32 -9.43 25.94
N ASP A 160 15.60 -9.61 27.23
CA ASP A 160 15.30 -10.86 27.93
C ASP A 160 13.95 -10.77 28.65
N SER A 161 13.10 -11.78 28.45
CA SER A 161 11.73 -11.81 28.99
C SER A 161 11.64 -11.71 30.52
N VAL A 162 12.64 -12.22 31.26
CA VAL A 162 12.69 -12.15 32.73
C VAL A 162 12.96 -10.72 33.17
N SER A 163 13.93 -10.07 32.53
CA SER A 163 14.31 -8.69 32.82
C SER A 163 13.23 -7.66 32.43
N PHE A 164 12.26 -8.01 31.59
CA PHE A 164 11.19 -7.12 31.12
C PHE A 164 10.46 -6.39 32.25
N TYR A 165 10.17 -7.09 33.35
CA TYR A 165 9.39 -6.56 34.48
C TYR A 165 10.21 -5.76 35.50
N THR A 166 11.53 -5.70 35.35
CA THR A 166 12.42 -5.06 36.31
C THR A 166 12.45 -3.54 36.14
N ALA A 167 12.69 -2.79 37.22
CA ALA A 167 12.82 -1.33 37.13
C ALA A 167 13.99 -0.90 36.22
N GLN A 168 15.06 -1.70 36.17
CA GLN A 168 16.27 -1.45 35.37
C GLN A 168 15.98 -1.39 33.85
N SER A 169 15.01 -2.18 33.38
CA SER A 169 14.61 -2.20 31.96
C SER A 169 13.72 -1.03 31.54
N SER A 170 13.20 -0.24 32.50
CA SER A 170 12.18 0.79 32.22
C SER A 170 12.66 1.85 31.22
N LYS A 171 13.90 2.35 31.38
CA LYS A 171 14.48 3.33 30.47
C LYS A 171 14.65 2.74 29.06
N ARG A 172 15.18 1.52 28.97
CA ARG A 172 15.36 0.82 27.68
C ARG A 172 14.03 0.58 26.97
N LEU A 173 13.00 0.15 27.70
CA LEU A 173 11.65 -0.04 27.15
C LEU A 173 11.05 1.30 26.66
N SER A 174 11.21 2.36 27.44
CA SER A 174 10.77 3.71 27.06
C SER A 174 11.47 4.22 25.79
N ASP A 175 12.79 4.02 25.71
CA ASP A 175 13.59 4.36 24.53
C ASP A 175 13.18 3.55 23.29
N GLN A 176 12.90 2.26 23.45
CA GLN A 176 12.40 1.41 22.35
C GLN A 176 11.00 1.79 21.89
N LEU A 177 10.09 2.11 22.81
CA LEU A 177 8.74 2.60 22.47
C LEU A 177 8.85 3.87 21.60
N ARG A 178 9.67 4.84 22.04
CA ARG A 178 9.94 6.05 21.27
C ARG A 178 10.57 5.73 19.92
N GLN A 179 11.60 4.90 19.87
CA GLN A 179 12.29 4.52 18.63
C GLN A 179 11.31 3.95 17.60
N VAL A 180 10.43 3.04 18.02
CA VAL A 180 9.41 2.46 17.14
C VAL A 180 8.42 3.53 16.65
N VAL A 181 7.93 4.40 17.54
CA VAL A 181 7.00 5.47 17.16
C VAL A 181 7.66 6.47 16.20
N GLU A 182 8.93 6.83 16.39
CA GLU A 182 9.63 7.74 15.48
C GLU A 182 9.83 7.13 14.08
N ALA A 183 10.01 5.81 14.00
CA ALA A 183 10.24 5.13 12.73
C ALA A 183 8.94 4.74 12.01
N GLU A 184 7.90 4.35 12.75
CA GLU A 184 6.69 3.73 12.24
C GLU A 184 5.40 4.47 12.57
N GLY A 185 5.46 5.54 13.36
CA GLY A 185 4.30 6.37 13.67
C GLY A 185 3.77 7.11 12.44
N PRO A 186 2.48 7.46 12.41
CA PRO A 186 1.46 7.13 13.39
C PRO A 186 1.11 5.64 13.42
N MET A 187 0.88 5.08 14.60
CA MET A 187 0.53 3.65 14.77
C MET A 187 -0.34 3.37 16.01
N PRO A 188 -1.17 2.31 16.00
CA PRO A 188 -2.01 1.97 17.15
C PRO A 188 -1.21 1.50 18.37
N GLU A 189 -1.73 1.80 19.56
CA GLU A 189 -1.15 1.40 20.86
C GLU A 189 -0.84 -0.11 20.90
N MET A 190 -1.79 -0.95 20.49
CA MET A 190 -1.61 -2.40 20.56
C MET A 190 -0.58 -2.91 19.54
N VAL A 191 -0.41 -2.24 18.39
CA VAL A 191 0.64 -2.60 17.43
C VAL A 191 2.02 -2.27 18.03
N LEU A 192 2.17 -1.06 18.59
CA LEU A 192 3.40 -0.63 19.27
C LEU A 192 3.78 -1.58 20.41
N PHE A 193 2.83 -1.91 21.28
CA PHE A 193 3.09 -2.75 22.46
C PHE A 193 3.39 -4.20 22.08
N ARG A 194 2.69 -4.75 21.09
CA ARG A 194 3.02 -6.08 20.56
C ARG A 194 4.45 -6.12 20.02
N ARG A 195 4.85 -5.07 19.30
CA ARG A 195 6.18 -4.99 18.70
C ARG A 195 7.30 -4.99 19.74
N VAL A 196 7.20 -4.12 20.75
CA VAL A 196 8.17 -4.08 21.85
C VAL A 196 8.13 -5.37 22.67
N ALA A 197 6.94 -5.90 23.01
CA ALA A 197 6.83 -7.14 23.77
C ALA A 197 7.50 -8.33 23.04
N ARG A 198 7.28 -8.46 21.72
CA ARG A 198 7.88 -9.53 20.90
C ARG A 198 9.40 -9.44 20.85
N ALA A 199 9.97 -8.24 20.79
CA ALA A 199 11.42 -8.04 20.87
C ALA A 199 12.03 -8.50 22.21
N TRP A 200 11.21 -8.65 23.26
CA TRP A 200 11.62 -9.18 24.56
C TRP A 200 11.26 -10.66 24.76
N GLY A 201 10.92 -11.38 23.68
CA GLY A 201 10.56 -12.79 23.73
C GLY A 201 9.18 -13.05 24.33
N LEU A 202 8.31 -12.03 24.47
CA LEU A 202 6.97 -12.19 25.01
C LEU A 202 5.98 -12.42 23.88
N GLU A 203 5.40 -13.62 23.85
CA GLU A 203 4.46 -13.97 22.79
C GLU A 203 3.10 -13.29 22.92
N ARG A 204 2.62 -13.13 24.16
CA ARG A 204 1.30 -12.55 24.43
C ARG A 204 1.44 -11.19 25.07
N THR A 205 0.78 -10.18 24.49
CA THR A 205 0.73 -8.81 25.02
C THR A 205 -0.56 -8.64 25.84
N GLY A 206 -0.62 -9.28 27.02
CA GLY A 206 -1.77 -9.20 27.92
C GLY A 206 -1.82 -7.92 28.75
N ALA A 207 -2.90 -7.74 29.54
CA ALA A 207 -3.20 -6.52 30.30
C ALA A 207 -2.01 -5.97 31.12
N ARG A 208 -1.26 -6.85 31.82
CA ARG A 208 -0.09 -6.45 32.63
C ARG A 208 1.05 -5.88 31.79
N ILE A 209 1.29 -6.41 30.60
CA ILE A 209 2.33 -5.91 29.68
C ILE A 209 1.87 -4.57 29.10
N VAL A 210 0.60 -4.50 28.68
CA VAL A 210 -0.03 -3.28 28.15
C VAL A 210 0.04 -2.15 29.16
N GLU A 211 -0.38 -2.37 30.40
CA GLU A 211 -0.36 -1.37 31.47
C GLU A 211 1.05 -0.85 31.74
N ARG A 212 2.03 -1.77 31.81
CA ARG A 212 3.43 -1.41 32.00
C ARG A 212 3.98 -0.58 30.83
N LEU A 213 3.79 -1.02 29.59
CA LEU A 213 4.30 -0.31 28.42
C LEU A 213 3.61 1.06 28.27
N ARG A 214 2.30 1.13 28.53
CA ARG A 214 1.55 2.40 28.54
C ARG A 214 2.12 3.39 29.54
N GLY A 215 2.47 2.93 30.75
CA GLY A 215 3.14 3.75 31.76
C GLY A 215 4.56 4.17 31.41
N LEU A 216 5.17 3.60 30.37
CA LEU A 216 6.53 3.89 29.91
C LEU A 216 6.60 4.67 28.59
N VAL A 217 5.46 4.92 27.92
CA VAL A 217 5.44 5.77 26.73
C VAL A 217 5.80 7.21 27.14
N PRO A 218 6.86 7.82 26.57
CA PRO A 218 7.25 9.18 26.93
C PRO A 218 6.13 10.19 26.72
N HIS A 219 6.01 11.18 27.62
CA HIS A 219 5.02 12.26 27.49
C HIS A 219 5.23 13.14 26.26
N THR A 220 6.43 13.14 25.66
CA THR A 220 6.75 13.86 24.42
C THR A 220 6.10 13.23 23.19
N VAL A 221 5.69 11.96 23.28
CA VAL A 221 5.01 11.25 22.19
C VAL A 221 3.55 11.72 22.16
N ALA A 222 3.18 12.42 21.08
CA ALA A 222 1.82 12.86 20.86
C ALA A 222 0.88 11.66 20.63
N ARG A 223 -0.40 11.84 20.98
CA ARG A 223 -1.43 10.81 20.83
C ARG A 223 -2.73 11.39 20.31
N THR A 224 -3.41 10.62 19.47
CA THR A 224 -4.81 10.86 19.09
C THR A 224 -5.66 9.67 19.52
N THR A 225 -6.96 9.88 19.60
CA THR A 225 -7.92 8.82 19.91
C THR A 225 -8.98 8.78 18.84
N GLU A 226 -9.15 7.60 18.25
CA GLU A 226 -10.15 7.31 17.23
C GLU A 226 -11.14 6.29 17.79
N ALA A 227 -12.37 6.71 18.05
CA ALA A 227 -13.37 5.92 18.76
C ALA A 227 -12.85 5.39 20.12
N HIS A 228 -12.24 4.21 20.15
CA HIS A 228 -11.68 3.57 21.34
C HIS A 228 -10.21 3.16 21.20
N GLU A 229 -9.57 3.47 20.07
CA GLU A 229 -8.16 3.17 19.83
C GLU A 229 -7.29 4.41 20.01
N THR A 230 -6.13 4.22 20.63
CA THR A 230 -5.11 5.28 20.76
C THR A 230 -4.04 5.08 19.70
N PHE A 231 -3.71 6.16 18.99
CA PHE A 231 -2.61 6.20 18.05
C PHE A 231 -1.47 7.05 18.61
N TYR A 232 -0.23 6.57 18.48
CA TYR A 232 0.97 7.30 18.86
C TYR A 232 1.67 7.88 17.65
N TRP A 233 2.14 9.11 17.79
CA TRP A 233 2.69 9.92 16.70
C TRP A 233 4.18 10.23 16.91
N PRO A 234 4.98 10.30 15.83
CA PRO A 234 6.36 10.76 15.91
C PRO A 234 6.43 12.17 16.53
N THR A 235 7.51 12.45 17.24
CA THR A 235 7.70 13.72 17.93
C THR A 235 7.76 14.88 16.92
N GLY A 236 7.00 15.94 17.18
CA GLY A 236 6.97 17.13 16.32
C GLY A 236 6.07 17.00 15.09
N VAL A 237 5.39 15.86 14.90
CA VAL A 237 4.32 15.72 13.90
C VAL A 237 3.02 16.21 14.49
N GLU A 238 2.39 17.19 13.84
CA GLU A 238 1.07 17.70 14.19
C GLU A 238 -0.02 16.89 13.46
N PRO A 239 -0.83 16.06 14.17
CA PRO A 239 -1.78 15.14 13.55
C PRO A 239 -2.77 15.84 12.60
N SER A 240 -3.26 17.03 12.98
CA SER A 240 -4.25 17.78 12.20
C SER A 240 -3.74 18.24 10.82
N THR A 241 -2.42 18.32 10.63
CA THR A 241 -1.77 18.77 9.39
C THR A 241 -1.10 17.64 8.62
N TRP A 242 -1.19 16.40 9.11
CA TRP A 242 -0.56 15.25 8.50
C TRP A 242 -1.17 14.95 7.12
N LYS A 243 -0.30 14.94 6.09
CA LYS A 243 -0.65 14.58 4.70
C LYS A 243 0.16 13.39 4.17
N GLY A 244 0.97 12.79 5.03
CA GLY A 244 1.81 11.65 4.68
C GLY A 244 0.99 10.37 4.56
N PHE A 245 1.41 9.47 3.69
CA PHE A 245 0.87 8.12 3.66
C PHE A 245 1.93 7.11 3.28
N ARG A 246 1.71 5.87 3.72
CA ARG A 246 2.59 4.75 3.40
C ARG A 246 1.82 3.60 2.76
N ILE A 247 2.45 2.98 1.79
CA ILE A 247 1.94 1.83 1.04
C ILE A 247 2.71 0.56 1.39
N ALA A 248 2.14 -0.59 1.05
CA ALA A 248 2.81 -1.87 1.06
C ALA A 248 3.57 -2.10 -0.24
N ASP A 249 4.57 -2.96 -0.16
CA ASP A 249 5.28 -3.56 -1.29
C ASP A 249 5.07 -5.10 -1.28
N ALA A 250 5.95 -5.84 -1.96
CA ALA A 250 5.87 -7.30 -1.99
C ALA A 250 6.26 -7.98 -0.67
N THR A 251 6.89 -7.27 0.27
CA THR A 251 7.34 -7.84 1.54
C THR A 251 6.18 -7.99 2.52
N GLU A 252 6.12 -9.10 3.25
CA GLU A 252 5.02 -9.32 4.20
C GLU A 252 5.01 -8.27 5.33
N GLY A 253 6.19 -7.78 5.73
CA GLY A 253 6.33 -6.77 6.78
C GLY A 253 5.78 -5.40 6.40
N SER A 254 5.66 -5.07 5.11
CA SER A 254 5.14 -3.76 4.67
C SER A 254 3.61 -3.69 4.68
N LYS A 255 2.93 -4.85 4.73
CA LYS A 255 1.48 -4.95 4.70
C LYS A 255 0.88 -4.56 6.05
N ARG A 256 -0.25 -3.85 6.01
CA ARG A 256 -0.99 -3.41 7.19
C ARG A 256 -2.49 -3.56 6.97
N HIS A 257 -3.21 -3.96 8.00
CA HIS A 257 -4.67 -3.86 7.96
C HIS A 257 -5.07 -2.38 8.04
N VAL A 258 -6.12 -1.96 7.34
CA VAL A 258 -6.59 -0.55 7.39
C VAL A 258 -6.99 -0.08 8.78
N ALA A 259 -7.38 -1.01 9.66
CA ALA A 259 -7.64 -0.74 11.08
C ALA A 259 -6.36 -0.33 11.83
N GLU A 260 -5.18 -0.78 11.39
CA GLU A 260 -3.89 -0.43 11.99
C GLU A 260 -3.31 0.89 11.43
N VAL A 261 -4.07 1.62 10.62
CA VAL A 261 -3.67 2.88 9.98
C VAL A 261 -4.56 4.00 10.49
N CYS A 262 -3.99 5.09 11.00
CA CYS A 262 -4.77 6.20 11.54
C CYS A 262 -5.64 6.88 10.47
N ILE A 263 -6.73 7.52 10.90
CA ILE A 263 -7.70 8.11 10.00
C ILE A 263 -7.08 9.21 9.12
N GLU A 264 -6.06 9.94 9.61
CA GLU A 264 -5.33 10.93 8.83
C GLU A 264 -4.56 10.30 7.67
N GLU A 265 -3.89 9.17 7.90
CA GLU A 265 -3.17 8.44 6.86
C GLU A 265 -4.15 7.79 5.86
N VAL A 266 -5.30 7.29 6.33
CA VAL A 266 -6.37 6.81 5.43
C VAL A 266 -6.94 7.95 4.57
N LYS A 267 -7.18 9.13 5.16
CA LYS A 267 -7.61 10.33 4.42
C LYS A 267 -6.59 10.72 3.35
N ALA A 268 -5.30 10.71 3.67
CA ALA A 268 -4.24 11.00 2.71
C ALA A 268 -4.20 9.98 1.56
N LEU A 269 -4.37 8.68 1.85
CA LEU A 269 -4.51 7.63 0.82
C LEU A 269 -5.73 7.87 -0.08
N VAL A 270 -6.89 8.19 0.51
CA VAL A 270 -8.12 8.50 -0.23
C VAL A 270 -7.92 9.70 -1.15
N GLN A 271 -7.34 10.79 -0.65
CA GLN A 271 -7.05 11.98 -1.45
C GLN A 271 -6.13 11.66 -2.63
N ASN A 272 -5.09 10.85 -2.39
CA ASN A 272 -4.19 10.41 -3.45
C ASN A 272 -4.93 9.59 -4.52
N VAL A 273 -5.76 8.62 -4.11
CA VAL A 273 -6.54 7.78 -5.04
C VAL A 273 -7.53 8.61 -5.86
N LEU A 274 -8.23 9.55 -5.23
CA LEU A 274 -9.21 10.41 -5.92
C LEU A 274 -8.55 11.43 -6.85
N HIS A 275 -7.34 11.89 -6.53
CA HIS A 275 -6.59 12.82 -7.39
C HIS A 275 -6.26 12.20 -8.75
N ASP A 276 -5.90 10.91 -8.77
CA ASP A 276 -5.53 10.21 -10.00
C ASP A 276 -6.75 9.75 -10.83
N SER A 277 -7.96 9.87 -10.29
CA SER A 277 -9.15 9.19 -10.80
C SER A 277 -10.45 9.85 -10.37
N SER A 278 -10.93 10.81 -11.17
CA SER A 278 -12.09 11.64 -10.83
C SER A 278 -13.46 10.92 -10.81
N ASN A 279 -13.56 9.69 -11.32
CA ASN A 279 -14.82 8.95 -11.47
C ASN A 279 -14.80 7.55 -10.81
N MET A 280 -14.32 7.44 -9.57
CA MET A 280 -14.38 6.17 -8.81
C MET A 280 -15.63 6.08 -7.94
N SER A 281 -16.23 4.89 -7.86
CA SER A 281 -17.23 4.60 -6.83
C SER A 281 -16.58 4.58 -5.44
N ARG A 282 -17.35 4.79 -4.35
CA ARG A 282 -16.84 4.68 -2.98
C ARG A 282 -16.23 3.30 -2.69
N ALA A 283 -16.86 2.24 -3.19
CA ALA A 283 -16.36 0.87 -3.04
C ALA A 283 -15.04 0.64 -3.80
N ASP A 284 -14.87 1.28 -4.96
CA ASP A 284 -13.65 1.20 -5.76
C ASP A 284 -12.49 1.90 -5.05
N VAL A 285 -12.75 3.08 -4.46
CA VAL A 285 -11.76 3.80 -3.64
C VAL A 285 -11.34 2.94 -2.45
N ALA A 286 -12.31 2.34 -1.73
CA ALA A 286 -12.02 1.45 -0.62
C ALA A 286 -11.16 0.25 -1.01
N ARG A 287 -11.50 -0.42 -2.13
CA ARG A 287 -10.70 -1.53 -2.66
C ARG A 287 -9.28 -1.09 -3.00
N THR A 288 -9.12 0.05 -3.67
CA THR A 288 -7.80 0.57 -4.01
C THR A 288 -6.99 0.91 -2.77
N VAL A 289 -7.55 1.65 -1.80
CA VAL A 289 -6.86 1.98 -0.54
C VAL A 289 -6.44 0.73 0.23
N CYS A 290 -7.31 -0.27 0.35
CA CYS A 290 -6.98 -1.53 1.01
C CYS A 290 -5.82 -2.26 0.31
N ARG A 291 -5.82 -2.29 -1.02
CA ARG A 291 -4.71 -2.88 -1.79
C ARG A 291 -3.41 -2.12 -1.61
N LEU A 292 -3.45 -0.78 -1.58
CA LEU A 292 -2.27 0.04 -1.27
C LEU A 292 -1.66 -0.29 0.08
N LEU A 293 -2.46 -0.78 1.03
CA LEU A 293 -2.00 -1.26 2.33
C LEU A 293 -1.58 -2.74 2.33
N GLY A 294 -1.64 -3.42 1.18
CA GLY A 294 -1.29 -4.83 1.04
C GLY A 294 -2.40 -5.81 1.42
N MET A 295 -3.64 -5.33 1.59
CA MET A 295 -4.79 -6.19 1.90
C MET A 295 -5.32 -6.87 0.65
N ALA A 296 -5.37 -8.21 0.66
CA ALA A 296 -5.88 -9.00 -0.46
C ALA A 296 -7.40 -8.87 -0.67
N ARG A 297 -8.15 -8.58 0.39
CA ARG A 297 -9.60 -8.42 0.38
C ARG A 297 -9.99 -7.14 1.09
N THR A 298 -11.17 -6.63 0.75
CA THR A 298 -11.78 -5.46 1.40
C THR A 298 -13.05 -5.92 2.12
N PRO A 299 -12.95 -6.34 3.40
CA PRO A 299 -14.14 -6.66 4.19
C PRO A 299 -14.99 -5.40 4.45
N ALA A 300 -16.25 -5.59 4.82
CA ALA A 300 -17.19 -4.47 5.03
C ALA A 300 -16.72 -3.45 6.08
N GLU A 301 -16.00 -3.89 7.12
CA GLU A 301 -15.39 -3.00 8.13
C GLU A 301 -14.29 -2.11 7.54
N ALA A 302 -13.48 -2.66 6.63
CA ALA A 302 -12.41 -1.94 5.96
C ALA A 302 -12.99 -0.94 4.97
N GLU A 303 -14.00 -1.35 4.20
CA GLU A 303 -14.74 -0.45 3.33
C GLU A 303 -15.38 0.70 4.11
N ARG A 304 -16.06 0.40 5.21
CA ARG A 304 -16.67 1.40 6.08
C ARG A 304 -15.65 2.43 6.55
N ARG A 305 -14.49 1.98 7.06
CA ARG A 305 -13.43 2.88 7.54
C ARG A 305 -12.92 3.83 6.45
N VAL A 306 -12.76 3.34 5.22
CA VAL A 306 -12.36 4.21 4.09
C VAL A 306 -13.47 5.19 3.72
N VAL A 307 -14.72 4.75 3.73
CA VAL A 307 -15.88 5.64 3.48
C VAL A 307 -16.00 6.72 4.55
N ASP A 308 -15.79 6.39 5.82
CA ASP A 308 -15.82 7.35 6.92
C ASP A 308 -14.70 8.41 6.72
N ALA A 309 -13.51 7.99 6.27
CA ALA A 309 -12.44 8.92 5.90
C ALA A 309 -12.85 9.85 4.74
N MET A 310 -13.55 9.34 3.73
CA MET A 310 -14.08 10.16 2.62
C MET A 310 -15.08 11.21 3.12
N GLU A 311 -15.96 10.84 4.06
CA GLU A 311 -16.96 11.76 4.61
C GLU A 311 -16.31 12.87 5.45
N LEU A 312 -15.29 12.51 6.24
CA LEU A 312 -14.49 13.49 7.00
C LEU A 312 -13.72 14.47 6.10
N LEU A 313 -13.35 14.07 4.89
CA LEU A 313 -12.72 14.97 3.90
C LEU A 313 -13.70 15.98 3.29
N VAL A 314 -14.97 15.60 3.14
CA VAL A 314 -16.05 16.45 2.59
C VAL A 314 -16.63 17.39 3.64
N ALA A 315 -16.39 17.13 4.92
CA ALA A 315 -16.88 17.94 6.04
C ALA A 315 -15.85 18.94 6.64
N PRO A 316 -15.10 19.77 5.88
CA PRO A 316 -14.17 20.71 6.49
C PRO A 316 -14.94 21.96 6.98
N ASN A 317 -15.53 21.91 8.19
CA ASN A 317 -15.61 23.08 9.10
C ASN A 317 -16.35 22.91 10.46
N ALA A 318 -16.82 21.74 10.88
CA ALA A 318 -17.65 21.70 12.11
C ALA A 318 -16.86 21.60 13.44
N ALA A 319 -15.58 21.22 13.42
CA ALA A 319 -14.84 20.86 14.64
C ALA A 319 -13.81 21.89 15.12
N ALA A 320 -13.62 23.02 14.43
CA ALA A 320 -12.64 24.04 14.79
C ALA A 320 -13.21 25.18 15.68
N GLU A 321 -14.51 25.19 16.00
CA GLU A 321 -15.14 26.22 16.86
C GLU A 321 -15.57 25.72 18.25
N ALA A 322 -15.10 24.55 18.69
CA ALA A 322 -15.44 24.02 20.02
C ALA A 322 -14.22 23.43 20.74
N SER A 323 -13.24 24.27 21.07
CA SER A 323 -12.37 24.11 22.26
C SER A 323 -11.61 25.40 22.54
#